data_AF-A0A3R6HQ63-F1
#
_entry.id   AF-A0A3R6HQ63-F1
#
_cell.length_a   1.000
_cell.length_b   1.000
_cell.length_c   1.000
_cell.angle_alpha   90.00
_cell.angle_beta   90.00
_cell.angle_gamma   90.00
#
_symmetry.space_group_name_H-M   'P 1'
#
loop_
_entity.id
_entity.type
_entity.pdbx_description
1 polymer ?
#
loop_
_entity_poly.entity_id
_entity_poly.type
_entity_poly.pdbx_seq_one_letter_code
_entity_poly.pdbx_strand_id
1 'polypeptide(L)'
;MTPNVREGLQYGAAIGMLVSGVVLTFLSFFLNNYVVSDGVLWYVSQTLVYSGAIFGVNVYFKTKLGNFESKVKDELASMLKQVKEGK
;
A
#
# COMPACT_ATOMS: atom_id res chain seq x y z
N MET A 1 7.15 0.92 -20.46
CA MET A 1 7.45 1.21 -19.04
C MET A 1 7.18 -0.03 -18.22
N THR A 2 8.15 -0.52 -17.47
CA THR A 2 8.05 -1.75 -16.66
C THR A 2 7.05 -1.56 -15.49
N PRO A 3 6.25 -2.59 -15.14
CA PRO A 3 5.20 -2.49 -14.11
C PRO A 3 5.72 -2.03 -12.75
N ASN A 4 6.93 -2.46 -12.35
CA ASN A 4 7.58 -2.06 -11.10
C ASN A 4 7.80 -0.55 -10.96
N VAL A 5 8.08 0.16 -12.06
CA VAL A 5 8.30 1.62 -12.05
C VAL A 5 6.97 2.35 -11.82
N ARG A 6 5.86 1.82 -12.35
CA ARG A 6 4.52 2.39 -12.15
C ARG A 6 4.04 2.21 -10.71
N GLU A 7 4.34 1.06 -10.09
CA GLU A 7 4.03 0.81 -8.68
C GLU A 7 4.87 1.68 -7.75
N GLY A 8 6.18 1.76 -8.00
CA GLY A 8 7.07 2.64 -7.24
C GLY A 8 6.67 4.11 -7.31
N LEU A 9 6.25 4.59 -8.50
CA LEU A 9 5.77 5.95 -8.67
C LEU A 9 4.45 6.20 -7.93
N GLN A 10 3.51 5.25 -7.94
CA GLN A 10 2.25 5.34 -7.19
C GLN A 10 2.50 5.36 -5.68
N TYR A 11 3.43 4.54 -5.19
CA TYR A 11 3.86 4.56 -3.80
C TYR A 11 4.48 5.90 -3.42
N GLY A 12 5.40 6.41 -4.25
CA GLY A 12 6.02 7.72 -4.03
C GLY A 12 5.00 8.86 -4.04
N ALA A 13 4.03 8.82 -4.96
CA ALA A 13 2.96 9.80 -5.04
C ALA A 13 2.02 9.74 -3.82
N ALA A 14 1.68 8.54 -3.35
CA ALA A 14 0.85 8.35 -2.15
C ALA A 14 1.53 8.93 -0.90
N ILE A 15 2.83 8.65 -0.72
CA ILE A 15 3.63 9.22 0.37
C ILE A 15 3.71 10.74 0.24
N GLY A 16 3.99 11.26 -0.95
CA GLY A 16 4.05 12.71 -1.19
C GLY A 16 2.74 13.41 -0.87
N MET A 17 1.61 12.81 -1.26
CA MET A 17 0.28 13.33 -0.93
C MET A 17 -0.01 13.31 0.58
N LEU A 18 0.31 12.23 1.29
CA LEU A 18 0.15 12.19 2.75
C LEU A 18 0.96 13.28 3.44
N VAL A 19 2.23 13.43 3.07
CA VAL A 19 3.10 14.48 3.62
C VAL A 19 2.50 15.86 3.34
N SER A 20 2.00 16.09 2.11
CA SER A 20 1.37 17.35 1.76
C SER A 20 0.12 17.65 2.57
N GLY A 21 -0.74 16.67 2.85
CA GLY A 21 -1.94 16.83 3.68
C GLY A 21 -1.60 17.16 5.13
N VAL A 22 -0.60 16.50 5.71
CA VAL A 22 -0.10 16.78 7.06
C VAL A 22 0.45 18.20 7.15
N VAL A 23 1.30 18.60 6.19
CA VAL A 23 1.88 19.93 6.12
C VAL A 23 0.78 20.99 5.96
N LEU A 24 -0.18 20.79 5.06
CA LEU A 24 -1.29 21.73 4.88
C LEU A 24 -2.12 21.91 6.15
N THR A 25 -2.40 20.81 6.86
CA THR A 25 -3.14 20.84 8.13
C THR A 25 -2.38 21.62 9.19
N PHE A 26 -1.07 21.36 9.28
CA PHE A 26 -0.19 22.06 10.20
C PHE A 26 -0.16 23.56 9.89
N LEU A 27 0.12 23.97 8.64
CA LEU A 27 0.09 25.38 8.26
C LEU A 27 -1.28 26.03 8.49
N SER A 28 -2.37 25.34 8.16
CA SER A 28 -3.73 25.85 8.35
C SER A 28 -4.03 26.12 9.83
N PHE A 29 -3.57 25.25 10.73
CA PHE A 29 -3.70 25.43 12.17
C PHE A 29 -2.96 26.69 12.67
N PHE A 30 -1.75 26.94 12.18
CA PHE A 30 -0.95 28.11 12.62
C PHE A 30 -1.37 29.42 11.95
N LEU A 31 -1.78 29.41 10.67
CA LEU A 31 -2.13 30.63 9.94
C LEU A 31 -3.58 31.07 10.15
N ASN A 32 -4.50 30.15 10.48
CA ASN A 32 -5.93 30.43 10.52
C ASN A 32 -6.52 30.47 11.94
N ASN A 33 -5.81 31.10 12.89
CA ASN A 33 -6.25 31.27 14.29
C ASN A 33 -6.68 29.94 14.96
N TYR A 34 -5.92 28.85 14.76
CA TYR A 34 -6.21 27.52 15.32
C TYR A 34 -7.48 26.85 14.77
N VAL A 35 -8.14 27.43 13.76
CA VAL A 35 -9.31 26.84 13.10
C VAL A 35 -8.90 26.22 11.78
N VAL A 36 -8.92 24.88 11.72
CA VAL A 36 -8.69 24.16 10.47
C VAL A 36 -9.91 24.33 9.58
N SER A 37 -9.73 24.93 8.40
CA SER A 37 -10.81 25.12 7.42
C SER A 37 -11.34 23.78 6.91
N ASP A 38 -12.65 23.68 6.72
CA ASP A 38 -13.34 22.48 6.20
C ASP A 38 -12.72 21.95 4.89
N GLY A 39 -12.24 22.84 4.02
CA GLY A 39 -11.57 22.45 2.77
C GLY A 39 -10.25 21.70 2.99
N VAL A 40 -9.48 22.07 4.03
CA VAL A 40 -8.23 21.39 4.39
C VAL A 40 -8.52 20.03 5.00
N LEU A 41 -9.52 19.96 5.88
CA LEU A 41 -9.98 18.70 6.48
C LEU A 41 -10.47 17.72 5.40
N TRP A 42 -11.19 18.22 4.40
CA TRP A 42 -11.63 17.44 3.25
C TRP A 42 -10.45 16.92 2.42
N TYR A 43 -9.47 17.78 2.11
CA TYR A 43 -8.26 17.39 1.38
C TYR A 43 -7.45 16.29 2.10
N VAL A 44 -7.32 16.41 3.43
CA VAL A 44 -6.66 15.41 4.28
C VAL A 44 -7.41 14.08 4.23
N SER A 45 -8.74 14.13 4.26
CA SER A 45 -9.57 12.93 4.16
C SER A 45 -9.35 12.23 2.82
N GLN A 46 -9.28 12.98 1.72
CA GLN A 46 -9.02 12.43 0.38
C GLN A 46 -7.62 11.82 0.25
N THR A 47 -6.60 12.47 0.81
CA THR A 47 -5.22 11.96 0.78
C THR A 47 -5.06 10.69 1.63
N LEU A 48 -5.73 10.60 2.77
CA LEU A 48 -5.82 9.37 3.58
C LEU A 48 -6.49 8.23 2.82
N VAL A 49 -7.64 8.48 2.18
CA VAL A 49 -8.36 7.45 1.41
C VAL A 49 -7.52 6.97 0.22
N TYR A 50 -6.92 7.90 -0.53
CA TYR A 50 -6.07 7.58 -1.69
C TYR A 50 -4.85 6.75 -1.28
N SER A 51 -4.13 7.18 -0.25
CA SER A 51 -2.95 6.48 0.22
C SER A 51 -3.29 5.13 0.86
N GLY A 52 -4.39 5.06 1.61
CA GLY A 52 -4.90 3.84 2.20
C GLY A 52 -5.29 2.79 1.16
N ALA A 53 -5.87 3.20 0.04
CA ALA A 53 -6.18 2.31 -1.07
C ALA A 53 -4.91 1.72 -1.70
N ILE A 54 -3.90 2.56 -1.98
CA ILE A 54 -2.64 2.10 -2.60
C ILE A 54 -1.87 1.14 -1.68
N PHE A 55 -1.74 1.49 -0.39
CA PHE A 55 -1.07 0.62 0.56
C PHE A 55 -1.87 -0.64 0.86
N GLY A 56 -3.19 -0.53 1.02
CA GLY A 56 -4.07 -1.66 1.31
C GLY A 56 -4.07 -2.71 0.20
N VAL A 57 -4.12 -2.28 -1.06
CA VAL A 57 -4.01 -3.19 -2.21
C VAL A 57 -2.65 -3.90 -2.22
N ASN A 58 -1.56 -3.18 -1.95
CA ASN A 58 -0.23 -3.81 -1.92
C ASN A 58 -0.10 -4.87 -0.82
N VAL A 59 -0.57 -4.57 0.40
CA VAL A 59 -0.60 -5.54 1.51
C VAL A 59 -1.45 -6.75 1.16
N TYR A 60 -2.64 -6.54 0.59
CA TYR A 60 -3.50 -7.63 0.13
C TYR A 60 -2.82 -8.52 -0.91
N PHE A 61 -2.16 -7.92 -1.91
CA PHE A 61 -1.44 -8.65 -2.94
C PHE A 61 -0.25 -9.43 -2.37
N LYS A 62 0.56 -8.82 -1.49
CA LYS A 62 1.67 -9.50 -0.81
C LYS A 62 1.20 -10.71 -0.02
N THR A 63 0.13 -10.57 0.76
CA THR A 63 -0.43 -11.67 1.55
C THR A 63 -0.95 -12.78 0.64
N LYS A 64 -1.70 -12.45 -0.41
CA LYS A 64 -2.24 -13.45 -1.34
C LYS A 64 -1.13 -14.19 -2.10
N LEU A 65 -0.08 -13.46 -2.52
CA LEU A 65 1.07 -14.03 -3.21
C LEU A 65 1.90 -14.92 -2.27
N GLY A 66 2.13 -14.49 -1.03
CA GLY A 66 2.80 -15.30 -0.01
C GLY A 66 2.06 -16.59 0.31
N ASN A 67 0.74 -16.52 0.46
CA ASN A 67 -0.09 -17.71 0.66
C ASN A 67 -0.06 -18.66 -0.56
N PHE A 68 -0.03 -18.11 -1.77
CA PHE A 68 0.08 -18.90 -3.00
C PHE A 68 1.44 -19.60 -3.09
N GLU A 69 2.53 -18.87 -2.82
CA GLU A 69 3.88 -19.40 -2.88
C GLU A 69 4.09 -20.53 -1.85
N SER A 70 3.52 -20.39 -0.66
CA SER A 70 3.56 -21.45 0.36
C SER A 70 2.78 -22.69 -0.09
N LYS A 71 1.56 -22.53 -0.62
CA LYS A 71 0.77 -23.66 -1.14
C LYS A 71 1.49 -24.40 -2.27
N VAL A 72 2.10 -23.67 -3.20
CA VAL A 72 2.86 -24.27 -4.31
C VAL A 72 4.10 -25.01 -3.80
N LYS A 73 4.80 -24.47 -2.79
CA LYS A 73 5.95 -25.17 -2.17
C LYS A 73 5.53 -26.46 -1.46
N ASP A 74 4.43 -26.45 -0.73
CA ASP A 74 3.88 -27.64 -0.06
C ASP A 74 3.46 -28.72 -1.07
N GLU A 75 2.72 -28.33 -2.12
CA GLU A 75 2.33 -29.23 -3.21
C GLU A 75 3.57 -29.85 -3.88
N LEU A 76 4.54 -29.03 -4.28
CA LEU A 76 5.78 -29.49 -4.91
C LEU A 76 6.58 -30.42 -3.99
N ALA A 77 6.67 -30.11 -2.70
CA ALA A 77 7.36 -30.95 -1.72
C ALA A 77 6.68 -32.32 -1.57
N SER A 78 5.35 -32.37 -1.62
CA SER A 78 4.59 -33.63 -1.56
C SER A 78 4.78 -34.47 -2.82
N MET A 79 4.77 -33.86 -4.01
CA MET A 79 5.07 -34.53 -5.27
C MET A 79 6.51 -35.07 -5.32
N LEU A 80 7.48 -34.28 -4.84
CA LEU A 80 8.88 -34.71 -4.77
C LEU A 80 9.10 -35.88 -3.80
N LYS A 81 8.37 -35.92 -2.68
CA LYS A 81 8.38 -37.08 -1.77
C LYS A 81 7.84 -38.33 -2.45
N GLN A 82 6.68 -38.24 -3.10
CA GLN A 82 6.08 -39.37 -3.81
C GLN A 82 6.99 -39.91 -4.93
N VAL A 83 7.67 -39.03 -5.68
CA VAL A 83 8.63 -39.45 -6.71
C VAL A 83 9.89 -40.10 -6.10
N LYS A 84 10.30 -39.68 -4.90
CA LYS A 84 11.41 -40.31 -4.17
C LYS A 84 11.06 -41.66 -3.54
N GLU A 85 9.82 -41.84 -3.09
CA GLU A 85 9.34 -43.10 -2.48
C GLU A 85 8.82 -44.10 -3.53
N GLY A 86 8.48 -43.65 -4.74
CA GLY A 86 8.03 -44.48 -5.87
C GLY A 86 9.14 -45.03 -6.76
N LYS A 87 10.41 -44.94 -6.35
CA LYS A 87 11.58 -45.61 -6.94
C LYS A 87 12.28 -46.43 -5.88
#